data_AF-A0A0K8UA89-F1
#
_entry.id   AF-A0A0K8UA89-F1
#
_cell.length_a   1.000
_cell.length_b   1.000
_cell.length_c   1.000
_cell.angle_alpha   90.00
_cell.angle_beta   90.00
_cell.angle_gamma   90.00
#
_symmetry.space_group_name_H-M   'P 1'
#
loop_
_entity.id
_entity.type
_entity.pdbx_description
1 polymer ?
#
loop_
_entity_poly.entity_id
_entity_poly.type
_entity_poly.pdbx_seq_one_letter_code
_entity_poly.pdbx_strand_id
1 'polypeptide(L)'
;MESLDITLQLGQMLLVQTASELLTGTLKFVDPKRRIIELENPYDQRSNCQYNTPQILAFPQIKKLQIIREDEPSSNSNSCSDSITSPASSESKLATSEESDISLSTSELDLIHEQLNSMVYITQTDQKYHKALADIRVQPVVALIIEPVDYGRAHRTSVMVLATFQTVYIFDIIALGSIFREMKHLLEAERPRKVVHYSHKLVDHLKYRHDVKIGGIFDTFVAVSIIRGIKEPLTLIEAVEKILNVTQIFFHPEEESTLPNDPYKRPLTLVVRLLLAKKAIMQLKLHEHLLHKHMLNNFYNQCEIFSKTFCESEDATTPLGMQRKSRAGFQHIKRSEKDFDFKFNELAE
;
A
#
# COMPACT_ATOMS: atom_id res chain seq x y z
N MET A 1 -4.06 23.79 7.51
CA MET A 1 -5.32 23.42 8.21
C MET A 1 -5.27 24.05 9.58
N GLU A 2 -6.26 24.87 9.90
CA GLU A 2 -6.45 25.48 11.22
C GLU A 2 -6.40 24.39 12.30
N SER A 3 -5.64 24.64 13.37
CA SER A 3 -5.56 23.80 14.55
C SER A 3 -6.94 23.76 15.23
N LEU A 4 -7.67 22.66 15.04
CA LEU A 4 -8.84 22.33 15.84
C LEU A 4 -8.38 22.07 17.28
N ASP A 5 -8.32 23.12 18.10
CA ASP A 5 -8.23 23.03 19.56
C ASP A 5 -9.62 22.63 20.12
N ILE A 6 -10.11 21.46 19.70
CA ILE A 6 -11.31 20.85 20.27
C ILE A 6 -10.86 19.91 21.39
N THR A 7 -11.14 20.30 22.64
CA THR A 7 -10.97 19.44 23.81
C THR A 7 -12.10 18.41 23.85
N LEU A 8 -11.81 17.19 23.42
CA LEU A 8 -12.75 16.06 23.43
C LEU A 8 -12.88 15.46 24.84
N GLN A 9 -14.10 15.17 25.30
CA GLN A 9 -14.35 14.46 26.56
C GLN A 9 -15.04 13.12 26.29
N LEU A 10 -14.65 12.09 27.05
CA LEU A 10 -15.27 10.76 26.95
C LEU A 10 -16.76 10.85 27.33
N GLY A 11 -17.58 10.06 26.64
CA GLY A 11 -19.04 10.05 26.80
C GLY A 11 -19.78 11.11 25.97
N GLN A 12 -19.09 12.00 25.25
CA GLN A 12 -19.74 12.97 24.39
C GLN A 12 -20.22 12.35 23.08
N MET A 13 -21.39 12.79 22.60
CA MET A 13 -21.82 12.47 21.24
C MET A 13 -21.06 13.31 20.21
N LEU A 14 -20.48 12.63 19.24
CA LEU A 14 -19.74 13.24 18.15
C LEU A 14 -20.42 12.99 16.83
N LEU A 15 -20.48 14.02 15.99
CA LEU A 15 -20.67 13.93 14.56
C LEU A 15 -19.30 14.02 13.90
N VAL A 16 -18.88 12.95 13.26
CA VAL A 16 -17.58 12.82 12.62
C VAL A 16 -17.80 12.62 11.13
N GLN A 17 -17.37 13.60 10.35
CA GLN A 17 -17.40 13.54 8.90
C GLN A 17 -16.05 13.04 8.39
N THR A 18 -16.06 11.89 7.73
CA THR A 18 -14.92 11.37 6.99
C THR A 18 -15.07 11.66 5.50
N ALA A 19 -14.23 11.08 4.65
CA ALA A 19 -14.41 11.18 3.21
C ALA A 19 -15.69 10.45 2.74
N SER A 20 -15.90 9.24 3.25
CA SER A 20 -16.94 8.30 2.82
C SER A 20 -18.19 8.35 3.70
N GLU A 21 -18.05 8.67 4.98
CA GLU A 21 -19.10 8.44 5.99
C GLU A 21 -19.43 9.73 6.75
N LEU A 22 -20.65 9.77 7.29
CA LEU A 22 -21.07 10.77 8.26
C LEU A 22 -21.51 10.04 9.51
N LEU A 23 -20.56 9.82 10.41
CA LEU A 23 -20.73 8.97 11.58
C LEU A 23 -21.21 9.79 12.77
N THR A 24 -22.22 9.28 13.45
CA THR A 24 -22.69 9.78 14.74
C THR A 24 -22.48 8.70 15.78
N GLY A 25 -21.78 8.98 16.88
CA GLY A 25 -21.55 7.98 17.93
C GLY A 25 -21.01 8.59 19.22
N THR A 26 -20.98 7.80 20.28
CA THR A 26 -20.51 8.25 21.60
C THR A 26 -19.00 8.04 21.71
N LEU A 27 -18.26 9.10 22.04
CA LEU A 27 -16.81 9.03 22.18
C LEU A 27 -16.42 8.16 23.37
N LYS A 28 -15.77 7.03 23.11
CA LYS A 28 -15.35 6.06 24.14
C LYS A 28 -13.87 6.17 24.49
N PHE A 29 -13.04 6.55 23.53
CA PHE A 29 -11.60 6.64 23.71
C PHE A 29 -10.97 7.74 22.84
N VAL A 30 -9.93 8.38 23.36
CA VAL A 30 -9.09 9.35 22.65
C VAL A 30 -7.63 9.06 22.98
N ASP A 31 -6.80 8.89 21.96
CA ASP A 31 -5.34 8.89 22.12
C ASP A 31 -4.75 10.14 21.43
N PRO A 32 -4.37 11.17 22.20
CA PRO A 32 -3.76 12.38 21.65
C PRO A 32 -2.40 12.15 21.00
N LYS A 33 -1.64 11.14 21.44
CA LYS A 33 -0.30 10.83 20.91
C LYS A 33 -0.40 10.13 19.56
N ARG A 34 -1.31 9.16 19.46
CA ARG A 34 -1.56 8.41 18.22
C ARG A 34 -2.55 9.09 17.28
N ARG A 35 -3.15 10.18 17.74
CA ARG A 35 -4.13 10.94 16.97
C ARG A 35 -5.30 10.05 16.49
N ILE A 36 -5.93 9.32 17.42
CA ILE A 36 -7.10 8.48 17.14
C ILE A 36 -8.23 8.72 18.15
N ILE A 37 -9.46 8.46 17.73
CA ILE A 37 -10.66 8.44 18.55
C ILE A 37 -11.47 7.15 18.29
N GLU A 38 -12.22 6.69 19.27
CA GLU A 38 -13.14 5.55 19.12
C GLU A 38 -14.58 5.99 19.41
N LEU A 39 -15.49 5.69 18.47
CA LEU A 39 -16.92 5.91 18.61
C LEU A 39 -17.63 4.60 18.92
N GLU A 40 -18.38 4.59 20.02
CA GLU A 40 -19.31 3.53 20.39
C GLU A 40 -20.70 3.79 19.79
N ASN A 41 -21.40 2.71 19.43
CA ASN A 41 -22.67 2.73 18.71
C ASN A 41 -22.70 3.66 17.47
N PRO A 42 -21.71 3.58 16.56
CA PRO A 42 -21.66 4.51 15.44
C PRO A 42 -22.77 4.24 14.43
N TYR A 43 -23.42 5.32 14.03
CA TYR A 43 -24.48 5.36 13.04
C TYR A 43 -24.01 6.19 11.84
N ASP A 44 -23.95 5.59 10.65
CA ASP A 44 -23.68 6.35 9.42
C ASP A 44 -24.97 6.94 8.86
N GLN A 45 -25.07 8.26 8.95
CA GLN A 45 -26.21 9.01 8.43
C GLN A 45 -26.25 9.01 6.89
N ARG A 46 -25.12 8.80 6.22
CA ARG A 46 -25.05 8.81 4.75
C ARG A 46 -25.55 7.49 4.16
N SER A 47 -25.16 6.36 4.74
CA SER A 47 -25.60 5.03 4.29
C SER A 47 -26.85 4.51 5.03
N ASN A 48 -27.33 5.24 6.05
CA ASN A 48 -28.46 4.87 6.90
C ASN A 48 -28.23 3.48 7.55
N CYS A 49 -27.02 3.26 8.05
CA CYS A 49 -26.55 1.99 8.60
C CYS A 49 -26.06 2.17 10.03
N GLN A 50 -26.52 1.31 10.94
CA GLN A 50 -25.97 1.20 12.30
C GLN A 50 -24.84 0.17 12.32
N TYR A 51 -23.67 0.58 12.75
CA TYR A 51 -22.59 -0.35 13.03
C TYR A 51 -22.80 -1.00 14.40
N ASN A 52 -22.67 -2.32 14.44
CA ASN A 52 -22.78 -3.11 15.67
C ASN A 52 -21.45 -3.18 16.45
N THR A 53 -20.38 -2.61 15.90
CA THR A 53 -19.05 -2.57 16.50
C THR A 53 -18.56 -1.13 16.64
N PRO A 54 -17.77 -0.81 17.67
CA PRO A 54 -17.12 0.49 17.78
C PRO A 54 -16.26 0.79 16.54
N GLN A 55 -16.18 2.07 16.18
CA GLN A 55 -15.40 2.53 15.03
C GLN A 55 -14.24 3.39 15.50
N ILE A 56 -13.03 2.99 15.12
CA ILE A 56 -11.80 3.74 15.42
C ILE A 56 -11.47 4.63 14.22
N LEU A 57 -11.36 5.93 14.47
CA LEU A 57 -11.10 6.94 13.46
C LEU A 57 -9.80 7.67 13.78
N ALA A 58 -8.90 7.74 12.80
CA ALA A 58 -7.68 8.53 12.93
C ALA A 58 -7.96 9.99 12.56
N PHE A 59 -7.41 10.97 13.28
CA PHE A 59 -7.61 12.40 12.96
C PHE A 59 -7.31 12.75 11.49
N PRO A 60 -6.32 12.17 10.79
CA PRO A 60 -6.12 12.41 9.35
C PRO A 60 -7.31 12.02 8.45
N GLN A 61 -8.17 11.08 8.90
CA GLN A 61 -9.38 10.65 8.18
C GLN A 61 -10.57 11.57 8.46
N ILE A 62 -10.51 12.35 9.55
CA ILE A 62 -11.58 13.21 10.02
C ILE A 62 -11.48 14.55 9.29
N LYS A 63 -12.41 14.79 8.37
CA LYS A 63 -12.51 16.07 7.65
C LYS A 63 -13.15 17.15 8.50
N LYS A 64 -14.14 16.77 9.31
CA LYS A 64 -14.86 17.68 10.21
C LYS A 64 -15.32 16.89 11.43
N LEU A 65 -15.19 17.50 12.60
CA LEU A 65 -15.65 16.95 13.87
C LEU A 65 -16.53 17.99 14.56
N GLN A 66 -17.71 17.58 15.01
CA GLN A 66 -18.66 18.43 15.73
C GLN A 66 -19.20 17.68 16.95
N ILE A 67 -19.20 18.34 18.10
CA ILE A 67 -19.82 17.81 19.32
C ILE A 67 -21.33 18.06 19.20
N ILE A 68 -22.12 16.99 19.25
CA ILE A 68 -23.57 17.09 19.35
C ILE A 68 -23.89 17.27 20.83
N ARG A 69 -24.30 18.47 21.22
CA ARG A 69 -24.86 18.71 22.54
C ARG A 69 -26.32 18.25 22.49
N GLU A 70 -26.69 17.33 23.37
CA GLU A 70 -28.10 17.11 23.69
C GLU A 70 -28.58 18.35 24.44
N ASP A 71 -29.18 19.29 23.73
CA ASP A 71 -29.90 20.41 24.34
C ASP A 71 -31.37 20.02 24.48
N GLU A 72 -31.84 19.91 25.72
CA GLU A 72 -33.24 20.12 26.12
C GLU A 72 -33.25 20.63 27.59
N PRO A 73 -34.19 21.49 28.01
CA PRO A 73 -34.44 22.87 27.58
C PRO A 73 -34.13 23.90 28.69
N SER A 74 -33.86 25.15 28.26
CA SER A 74 -33.92 26.45 28.96
C SER A 74 -33.42 26.59 30.42
N SER A 75 -32.41 27.43 30.64
CA SER A 75 -32.51 28.57 31.57
C SER A 75 -31.34 29.56 31.43
N ASN A 76 -31.70 30.85 31.46
CA ASN A 76 -30.87 32.05 31.40
C ASN A 76 -29.61 32.00 32.28
N SER A 77 -28.49 32.56 31.80
CA SER A 77 -28.07 33.95 32.11
C SER A 77 -26.61 34.26 31.75
N ASN A 78 -26.44 35.44 31.13
CA ASN A 78 -25.36 36.44 31.30
C ASN A 78 -23.91 36.17 30.85
N SER A 79 -23.63 36.67 29.64
CA SER A 79 -22.78 37.86 29.31
C SER A 79 -21.29 37.96 29.67
N CYS A 80 -20.52 38.36 28.64
CA CYS A 80 -19.33 39.25 28.61
C CYS A 80 -18.02 38.69 29.21
N SER A 81 -16.81 38.96 28.71
CA SER A 81 -16.23 39.86 27.68
C SER A 81 -14.72 39.57 27.64
N ASP A 82 -14.03 39.95 26.54
CA ASP A 82 -12.65 40.49 26.46
C ASP A 82 -11.50 39.75 27.21
N SER A 83 -10.29 39.54 26.71
CA SER A 83 -9.48 40.19 25.67
C SER A 83 -8.10 39.49 25.65
N ILE A 84 -7.45 39.49 24.47
CA ILE A 84 -6.01 39.77 24.20
C ILE A 84 -4.94 39.10 25.11
N THR A 85 -3.94 38.42 24.51
CA THR A 85 -2.48 38.78 24.56
C THR A 85 -1.61 37.66 23.97
N SER A 86 -0.99 37.91 22.81
CA SER A 86 0.32 37.34 22.39
C SER A 86 1.44 38.25 22.98
N PRO A 87 2.77 37.94 23.01
CA PRO A 87 3.54 37.20 21.99
C PRO A 87 4.88 36.51 22.45
N ALA A 88 5.65 36.05 21.44
CA ALA A 88 7.13 35.89 21.37
C ALA A 88 7.79 34.68 22.08
N SER A 89 8.87 34.04 21.62
CA SER A 89 9.69 34.03 20.40
C SER A 89 10.78 32.94 20.56
N SER A 90 11.38 32.50 19.44
CA SER A 90 12.80 32.08 19.30
C SER A 90 13.16 30.59 19.06
N GLU A 91 13.69 30.39 17.84
CA GLU A 91 14.93 29.68 17.45
C GLU A 91 14.96 28.15 17.19
N SER A 92 14.77 27.85 15.90
CA SER A 92 15.62 27.03 14.99
C SER A 92 16.43 25.85 15.52
N LYS A 93 16.14 24.65 14.98
CA LYS A 93 17.17 23.68 14.57
C LYS A 93 16.70 22.86 13.36
N LEU A 94 17.60 22.83 12.37
CA LEU A 94 17.54 22.14 11.08
C LEU A 94 17.36 20.63 11.31
N ALA A 95 16.29 20.05 10.77
CA ALA A 95 16.15 18.62 10.59
C ALA A 95 15.66 18.37 9.17
N THR A 96 16.47 17.66 8.40
CA THR A 96 16.16 17.14 7.06
C THR A 96 14.81 16.44 7.08
N SER A 97 13.86 16.98 6.32
CA SER A 97 12.54 16.43 6.10
C SER A 97 12.64 15.08 5.39
N GLU A 98 12.49 13.99 6.13
CA GLU A 98 12.10 12.71 5.56
C GLU A 98 10.68 12.90 4.98
N GLU A 99 10.57 13.09 3.66
CA GLU A 99 9.27 13.08 2.98
C GLU A 99 8.66 11.67 3.09
N SER A 100 7.84 11.48 4.13
CA SER A 100 6.94 10.34 4.31
C SER A 100 5.53 10.74 3.89
N ASP A 101 5.37 11.16 2.63
CA ASP A 101 4.07 11.63 2.13
C ASP A 101 3.54 10.71 1.02
N ILE A 102 2.93 9.57 1.40
CA ILE A 102 1.82 8.97 0.64
C ILE A 102 0.84 8.30 1.61
N SER A 103 -0.43 8.72 1.54
CA SER A 103 -1.58 7.93 1.96
C SER A 103 -2.23 7.34 0.70
N LEU A 104 -2.71 6.08 0.78
CA LEU A 104 -3.48 5.47 -0.32
C LEU A 104 -4.68 6.36 -0.66
N SER A 105 -4.87 6.65 -1.94
CA SER A 105 -6.04 7.43 -2.37
C SER A 105 -7.33 6.65 -2.12
N THR A 106 -8.47 7.36 -1.99
CA THR A 106 -9.79 6.73 -1.77
C THR A 106 -10.11 5.72 -2.86
N SER A 107 -9.85 6.05 -4.13
CA SER A 107 -10.04 5.14 -5.26
C SER A 107 -9.18 3.88 -5.19
N GLU A 108 -7.97 3.97 -4.64
CA GLU A 108 -7.12 2.79 -4.47
C GLU A 108 -7.61 1.89 -3.35
N LEU A 109 -8.12 2.46 -2.26
CA LEU A 109 -8.72 1.70 -1.17
C LEU A 109 -9.97 0.96 -1.64
N ASP A 110 -10.82 1.59 -2.46
CA ASP A 110 -11.99 0.95 -3.05
C ASP A 110 -11.59 -0.23 -3.94
N LEU A 111 -10.58 -0.05 -4.80
CA LEU A 111 -10.04 -1.13 -5.63
C LEU A 111 -9.49 -2.29 -4.78
N ILE A 112 -8.73 -1.98 -3.72
CA ILE A 112 -8.21 -3.00 -2.81
C ILE A 112 -9.37 -3.78 -2.16
N HIS A 113 -10.41 -3.08 -1.73
CA HIS A 113 -11.60 -3.70 -1.14
C HIS A 113 -12.33 -4.60 -2.16
N GLU A 114 -12.51 -4.15 -3.40
CA GLU A 114 -13.07 -4.96 -4.48
C GLU A 114 -12.22 -6.21 -4.77
N GLN A 115 -10.89 -6.08 -4.80
CA GLN A 115 -9.96 -7.21 -4.99
C GLN A 115 -10.06 -8.23 -3.86
N LEU A 116 -10.18 -7.78 -2.62
CA LEU A 116 -10.33 -8.66 -1.45
C LEU A 116 -11.67 -9.40 -1.46
N ASN A 117 -12.75 -8.75 -1.91
CA ASN A 117 -14.07 -9.35 -2.01
C ASN A 117 -14.22 -10.31 -3.19
N SER A 118 -13.42 -10.15 -4.24
CA SER A 118 -13.47 -10.94 -5.48
C SER A 118 -12.36 -11.99 -5.61
N MET A 119 -11.58 -12.25 -4.55
CA MET A 119 -10.49 -13.21 -4.58
C MET A 119 -10.94 -14.64 -4.94
N VAL A 120 -10.12 -15.33 -5.75
CA VAL A 120 -10.43 -16.67 -6.26
C VAL A 120 -9.57 -17.70 -5.56
N TYR A 121 -10.22 -18.58 -4.78
CA TYR A 121 -9.56 -19.71 -4.11
C TYR A 121 -9.66 -20.98 -4.96
N ILE A 122 -8.51 -21.58 -5.23
CA ILE A 122 -8.33 -22.68 -6.20
C ILE A 122 -7.70 -23.87 -5.49
N THR A 123 -8.43 -24.97 -5.42
CA THR A 123 -8.01 -26.23 -4.75
C THR A 123 -7.90 -27.41 -5.70
N GLN A 124 -8.39 -27.27 -6.95
CA GLN A 124 -8.44 -28.32 -7.96
C GLN A 124 -8.07 -27.75 -9.33
N THR A 125 -7.61 -28.60 -10.25
CA THR A 125 -7.30 -28.25 -11.63
C THR A 125 -8.57 -28.21 -12.49
N ASP A 126 -9.50 -27.35 -12.11
CA ASP A 126 -10.80 -27.18 -12.76
C ASP A 126 -10.81 -25.96 -13.72
N GLN A 127 -11.99 -25.55 -14.17
CA GLN A 127 -12.12 -24.37 -15.02
C GLN A 127 -11.58 -23.08 -14.35
N LYS A 128 -11.67 -22.94 -13.03
CA LYS A 128 -11.16 -21.77 -12.31
C LYS A 128 -9.63 -21.73 -12.37
N TYR A 129 -8.98 -22.88 -12.19
CA TYR A 129 -7.54 -23.01 -12.35
C TYR A 129 -7.07 -22.54 -13.73
N HIS A 130 -7.67 -23.05 -14.81
CA HIS A 130 -7.25 -22.70 -16.16
C HIS A 130 -7.57 -21.25 -16.54
N LYS A 131 -8.73 -20.71 -16.10
CA LYS A 131 -9.08 -19.29 -16.28
C LYS A 131 -8.10 -18.38 -15.55
N ALA A 132 -7.72 -18.71 -14.32
CA ALA A 132 -6.74 -17.96 -13.55
C ALA A 132 -5.38 -17.91 -14.27
N LEU A 133 -4.87 -19.06 -14.73
CA LEU A 133 -3.60 -19.08 -15.46
C LEU A 133 -3.64 -18.31 -16.78
N ALA A 134 -4.78 -18.33 -17.49
CA ALA A 134 -4.96 -17.56 -18.72
C ALA A 134 -4.97 -16.04 -18.43
N ASP A 135 -5.66 -15.62 -17.37
CA ASP A 135 -5.68 -14.22 -16.93
C ASP A 135 -4.29 -13.73 -16.50
N ILE A 136 -3.62 -14.47 -15.62
CA ILE A 136 -2.28 -14.12 -15.10
C ILE A 136 -1.26 -14.00 -16.24
N ARG A 137 -1.36 -14.85 -17.27
CA ARG A 137 -0.42 -14.89 -18.39
C ARG A 137 -0.39 -13.61 -19.22
N VAL A 138 -1.53 -12.94 -19.37
CA VAL A 138 -1.63 -11.72 -20.19
C VAL A 138 -1.26 -10.45 -19.43
N GLN A 139 -1.01 -10.56 -18.12
CA GLN A 139 -0.61 -9.43 -17.31
C GLN A 139 0.83 -9.00 -17.63
N PRO A 140 1.16 -7.70 -17.51
CA PRO A 140 2.54 -7.25 -17.65
C PRO A 140 3.41 -7.62 -16.44
N VAL A 141 2.78 -7.63 -15.25
CA VAL A 141 3.39 -7.79 -13.93
C VAL A 141 2.37 -8.46 -13.01
N VAL A 142 2.84 -9.36 -12.15
CA VAL A 142 2.03 -10.01 -11.11
C VAL A 142 2.83 -10.11 -9.82
N ALA A 143 2.20 -10.00 -8.66
CA ALA A 143 2.85 -10.31 -7.39
C ALA A 143 2.76 -11.80 -7.09
N LEU A 144 3.84 -12.38 -6.57
CA LEU A 144 3.92 -13.76 -6.14
C LEU A 144 4.27 -13.83 -4.66
N ILE A 145 3.42 -14.51 -3.89
CA ILE A 145 3.65 -14.89 -2.49
C ILE A 145 3.62 -16.41 -2.40
N ILE A 146 4.55 -16.98 -1.63
CA ILE A 146 4.55 -18.39 -1.25
C ILE A 146 4.57 -18.45 0.27
N GLU A 147 3.72 -19.31 0.85
CA GLU A 147 3.68 -19.51 2.29
C GLU A 147 3.68 -21.01 2.61
N PRO A 148 4.51 -21.47 3.57
CA PRO A 148 5.68 -20.75 4.10
C PRO A 148 6.80 -20.69 3.06
N VAL A 149 7.55 -19.59 3.02
CA VAL A 149 8.77 -19.43 2.20
C VAL A 149 10.03 -19.27 3.04
N ASP A 150 9.89 -18.94 4.32
CA ASP A 150 11.02 -18.91 5.24
C ASP A 150 11.69 -20.28 5.31
N TYR A 151 13.01 -20.28 5.49
CA TYR A 151 13.86 -21.47 5.43
C TYR A 151 13.86 -22.21 4.07
N GLY A 152 13.34 -21.59 3.00
CA GLY A 152 13.51 -22.03 1.62
C GLY A 152 13.08 -23.49 1.41
N ARG A 153 13.99 -24.33 0.91
CA ARG A 153 13.75 -25.75 0.64
C ARG A 153 13.40 -26.62 1.86
N ALA A 154 13.60 -26.13 3.09
CA ALA A 154 13.34 -26.92 4.31
C ALA A 154 11.84 -27.19 4.52
N HIS A 155 10.98 -26.34 3.96
CA HIS A 155 9.54 -26.44 4.11
C HIS A 155 8.82 -26.87 2.83
N ARG A 156 7.66 -27.50 3.02
CA ARG A 156 6.77 -27.82 1.89
C ARG A 156 5.99 -26.56 1.53
N THR A 157 5.60 -26.45 0.26
CA THR A 157 4.73 -25.35 -0.17
C THR A 157 3.32 -25.63 0.29
N SER A 158 2.76 -24.72 1.09
CA SER A 158 1.38 -24.84 1.49
C SER A 158 0.45 -24.16 0.49
N VAL A 159 0.73 -22.89 0.22
CA VAL A 159 -0.11 -22.03 -0.62
C VAL A 159 0.75 -21.12 -1.47
N MET A 160 0.27 -20.85 -2.68
CA MET A 160 0.84 -19.88 -3.59
C MET A 160 -0.22 -18.85 -3.94
N VAL A 161 0.11 -17.56 -3.81
CA VAL A 161 -0.79 -16.47 -4.14
C VAL A 161 -0.20 -15.66 -5.28
N LEU A 162 -0.98 -15.47 -6.34
CA LEU A 162 -0.67 -14.62 -7.47
C LEU A 162 -1.69 -13.49 -7.53
N ALA A 163 -1.23 -12.25 -7.43
CA ALA A 163 -2.10 -11.08 -7.57
C ALA A 163 -1.82 -10.36 -8.88
N THR A 164 -2.89 -10.02 -9.59
CA THR A 164 -2.92 -9.06 -10.69
C THR A 164 -3.44 -7.72 -10.14
N PHE A 165 -3.53 -6.69 -10.98
CA PHE A 165 -4.15 -5.42 -10.56
C PHE A 165 -5.66 -5.52 -10.35
N GLN A 166 -6.31 -6.59 -10.84
CA GLN A 166 -7.76 -6.76 -10.78
C GLN A 166 -8.18 -7.91 -9.86
N THR A 167 -7.36 -8.95 -9.71
CA THR A 167 -7.80 -10.17 -9.02
C THR A 167 -6.65 -10.83 -8.26
N VAL A 168 -6.98 -11.41 -7.11
CA VAL A 168 -6.08 -12.25 -6.33
C VAL A 168 -6.46 -13.71 -6.51
N TYR A 169 -5.50 -14.53 -6.91
CA TYR A 169 -5.64 -15.97 -7.06
C TYR A 169 -4.86 -16.69 -5.96
N ILE A 170 -5.56 -17.49 -5.15
CA ILE A 170 -4.98 -18.27 -4.06
C ILE A 170 -5.02 -19.75 -4.47
N PHE A 171 -3.85 -20.29 -4.83
CA PHE A 171 -3.67 -21.68 -5.19
C PHE A 171 -3.26 -22.49 -3.95
N ASP A 172 -4.14 -23.37 -3.51
CA ASP A 172 -3.86 -24.30 -2.43
C ASP A 172 -2.99 -25.45 -2.97
N ILE A 173 -1.68 -25.33 -2.81
CA ILE A 173 -0.72 -26.28 -3.37
C ILE A 173 -0.82 -27.66 -2.71
N ILE A 174 -1.24 -27.72 -1.43
CA ILE A 174 -1.51 -28.99 -0.76
C ILE A 174 -2.70 -29.70 -1.40
N ALA A 175 -3.81 -28.97 -1.62
CA ALA A 175 -5.00 -29.55 -2.23
C ALA A 175 -4.78 -29.92 -3.70
N LEU A 176 -4.03 -29.10 -4.45
CA LEU A 176 -3.63 -29.37 -5.83
C LEU A 176 -2.63 -30.53 -5.94
N GLY A 177 -1.91 -30.84 -4.88
CA GLY A 177 -0.89 -31.89 -4.80
C GLY A 177 0.44 -31.55 -5.48
N SER A 178 0.47 -30.64 -6.45
CA SER A 178 1.70 -30.23 -7.14
C SER A 178 1.57 -28.90 -7.88
N ILE A 179 2.70 -28.33 -8.31
CA ILE A 179 2.73 -27.28 -9.33
C ILE A 179 2.77 -27.96 -10.71
N PHE A 180 1.66 -27.88 -11.44
CA PHE A 180 1.53 -28.46 -12.77
C PHE A 180 2.29 -27.66 -13.84
N ARG A 181 2.49 -28.30 -15.00
CA ARG A 181 3.33 -27.82 -16.10
C ARG A 181 2.96 -26.41 -16.58
N GLU A 182 1.67 -26.09 -16.65
CA GLU A 182 1.16 -24.81 -17.11
C GLU A 182 1.54 -23.66 -16.17
N MET A 183 1.47 -23.91 -14.86
CA MET A 183 1.90 -22.96 -13.83
C MET A 183 3.43 -22.85 -13.79
N LYS A 184 4.14 -23.98 -13.93
CA LYS A 184 5.61 -23.99 -14.05
C LYS A 184 6.07 -23.10 -15.21
N HIS A 185 5.55 -23.28 -16.42
CA HIS A 185 5.90 -22.43 -17.56
C HIS A 185 5.60 -20.95 -17.30
N LEU A 186 4.49 -20.63 -16.61
CA LEU A 186 4.14 -19.25 -16.26
C LEU A 186 5.17 -18.63 -15.28
N LEU A 187 5.62 -19.39 -14.28
CA LEU A 187 6.62 -18.95 -13.32
C LEU A 187 8.00 -18.79 -13.98
N GLU A 188 8.37 -19.68 -14.89
CA GLU A 188 9.67 -19.69 -15.58
C GLU A 188 9.79 -18.64 -16.69
N ALA A 189 8.67 -18.20 -17.27
CA ALA A 189 8.66 -17.19 -18.32
C ALA A 189 9.27 -15.85 -17.86
N GLU A 190 9.80 -15.05 -18.79
CA GLU A 190 10.22 -13.67 -18.46
C GLU A 190 9.02 -12.76 -18.19
N ARG A 191 7.88 -13.03 -18.84
CA ARG A 191 6.62 -12.29 -18.71
C ARG A 191 5.46 -13.22 -18.31
N PRO A 192 4.55 -12.79 -17.41
CA PRO A 192 4.59 -11.55 -16.62
C PRO A 192 5.84 -11.46 -15.74
N ARG A 193 6.27 -10.24 -15.39
CA ARG A 193 7.30 -10.09 -14.35
C ARG A 193 6.70 -10.48 -13.01
N LYS A 194 7.43 -11.27 -12.21
CA LYS A 194 7.01 -11.67 -10.86
C LYS A 194 7.60 -10.68 -9.86
N VAL A 195 6.74 -9.87 -9.27
CA VAL A 195 7.07 -9.06 -8.11
C VAL A 195 7.13 -9.98 -6.91
N VAL A 196 8.26 -9.96 -6.22
CA VAL A 196 8.50 -10.72 -4.99
C VAL A 196 9.18 -9.82 -3.97
N HIS A 197 9.27 -10.28 -2.74
CA HIS A 197 10.05 -9.67 -1.68
C HIS A 197 10.98 -10.74 -1.12
N TYR A 198 12.29 -10.47 -1.02
CA TYR A 198 13.30 -11.48 -0.71
C TYR A 198 13.31 -12.67 -1.68
N SER A 199 13.56 -12.37 -2.95
CA SER A 199 13.57 -13.35 -4.04
C SER A 199 14.46 -14.56 -3.76
N HIS A 200 15.59 -14.41 -3.07
CA HIS A 200 16.53 -15.51 -2.83
C HIS A 200 15.90 -16.70 -2.08
N LYS A 201 15.03 -16.46 -1.08
CA LYS A 201 14.32 -17.52 -0.35
C LYS A 201 13.33 -18.24 -1.27
N LEU A 202 12.59 -17.46 -2.05
CA LEU A 202 11.57 -17.96 -2.98
C LEU A 202 12.19 -18.75 -4.14
N VAL A 203 13.29 -18.26 -4.70
CA VAL A 203 14.06 -18.92 -5.77
C VAL A 203 14.61 -20.25 -5.29
N ASP A 204 15.20 -20.30 -4.09
CA ASP A 204 15.64 -21.57 -3.48
C ASP A 204 14.45 -22.53 -3.31
N HIS A 205 13.38 -22.06 -2.69
CA HIS A 205 12.19 -22.85 -2.45
C HIS A 205 11.62 -23.47 -3.75
N LEU A 206 11.39 -22.65 -4.78
CA LEU A 206 10.82 -23.11 -6.05
C LEU A 206 11.75 -24.09 -6.79
N LYS A 207 13.06 -23.83 -6.81
CA LYS A 207 14.02 -24.70 -7.48
C LYS A 207 14.06 -26.09 -6.86
N TYR A 208 14.15 -26.18 -5.53
CA TYR A 208 14.36 -27.48 -4.87
C TYR A 208 13.07 -28.22 -4.51
N ARG A 209 11.94 -27.51 -4.36
CA ARG A 209 10.64 -28.14 -4.04
C ARG A 209 9.84 -28.52 -5.29
N HIS A 210 10.03 -27.82 -6.40
CA HIS A 210 9.19 -27.97 -7.60
C HIS A 210 9.97 -28.02 -8.91
N ASP A 211 11.30 -27.98 -8.87
CA ASP A 211 12.14 -27.89 -10.07
C ASP A 211 11.77 -26.68 -10.95
N VAL A 212 11.37 -25.56 -10.34
CA VAL A 212 10.96 -24.35 -11.07
C VAL A 212 12.09 -23.33 -11.05
N LYS A 213 12.59 -22.93 -12.22
CA LYS A 213 13.54 -21.81 -12.36
C LYS A 213 12.81 -20.51 -12.71
N ILE A 214 12.34 -19.80 -11.68
CA ILE A 214 11.57 -18.57 -11.86
C ILE A 214 12.30 -17.54 -12.74
N GLY A 215 11.59 -17.00 -13.74
CA GLY A 215 12.07 -15.95 -14.64
C GLY A 215 11.51 -14.57 -14.29
N GLY A 216 12.03 -13.50 -14.88
CA GLY A 216 11.38 -12.17 -14.85
C GLY A 216 11.13 -11.58 -13.45
N ILE A 217 12.07 -11.70 -12.52
CA ILE A 217 11.90 -11.22 -11.14
C ILE A 217 12.00 -9.69 -11.05
N PHE A 218 11.10 -9.08 -10.28
CA PHE A 218 11.31 -7.78 -9.65
C PHE A 218 11.31 -7.99 -8.13
N ASP A 219 12.43 -7.71 -7.47
CA ASP A 219 12.53 -7.87 -6.02
C ASP A 219 12.35 -6.51 -5.33
N THR A 220 11.25 -6.37 -4.61
CA THR A 220 10.90 -5.15 -3.88
C THR A 220 11.87 -4.88 -2.73
N PHE A 221 12.47 -5.91 -2.11
CA PHE A 221 13.50 -5.69 -1.09
C PHE A 221 14.75 -5.06 -1.72
N VAL A 222 15.22 -5.59 -2.85
CA VAL A 222 16.37 -5.02 -3.59
C VAL A 222 16.09 -3.59 -4.01
N ALA A 223 14.87 -3.30 -4.51
CA ALA A 223 14.48 -1.94 -4.88
C ALA A 223 14.50 -0.98 -3.68
N VAL A 224 13.95 -1.38 -2.53
CA VAL A 224 14.01 -0.59 -1.28
C VAL A 224 15.46 -0.35 -0.86
N SER A 225 16.32 -1.37 -0.89
CA SER A 225 17.74 -1.26 -0.55
C SER A 225 18.47 -0.26 -1.44
N ILE A 226 18.19 -0.26 -2.75
CA ILE A 226 18.80 0.69 -3.69
C ILE A 226 18.32 2.12 -3.42
N ILE A 227 17.02 2.31 -3.17
CA ILE A 227 16.42 3.64 -3.03
C ILE A 227 16.76 4.28 -1.67
N ARG A 228 16.71 3.50 -0.60
CA ARG A 228 16.84 4.00 0.79
C ARG A 228 18.20 3.70 1.41
N GLY A 229 19.06 2.93 0.74
CA GLY A 229 20.35 2.49 1.30
C GLY A 229 20.23 1.45 2.42
N ILE A 230 19.06 0.83 2.59
CA ILE A 230 18.79 -0.12 3.68
C ILE A 230 19.47 -1.46 3.35
N LYS A 231 20.33 -1.95 4.27
CA LYS A 231 21.00 -3.26 4.19
C LYS A 231 20.61 -4.22 5.32
N GLU A 232 19.58 -3.89 6.08
CA GLU A 232 19.08 -4.69 7.19
C GLU A 232 17.87 -5.54 6.78
N PRO A 233 17.59 -6.64 7.50
CA PRO A 233 16.36 -7.39 7.32
C PRO A 233 15.11 -6.50 7.46
N LEU A 234 14.21 -6.56 6.48
CA LEU A 234 12.97 -5.80 6.40
C LEU A 234 11.94 -6.69 5.72
N THR A 235 10.93 -7.13 6.46
CA THR A 235 9.83 -7.93 5.91
C THR A 235 8.98 -7.12 4.94
N LEU A 236 8.15 -7.82 4.14
CA LEU A 236 7.22 -7.15 3.23
C LEU A 236 6.27 -6.18 3.96
N ILE A 237 5.73 -6.57 5.12
CA ILE A 237 4.80 -5.73 5.89
C ILE A 237 5.53 -4.48 6.40
N GLU A 238 6.74 -4.64 6.96
CA GLU A 238 7.54 -3.50 7.42
C GLU A 238 7.97 -2.58 6.26
N ALA A 239 8.27 -3.15 5.09
CA ALA A 239 8.57 -2.36 3.89
C ALA A 239 7.35 -1.56 3.42
N VAL A 240 6.17 -2.17 3.43
CA VAL A 240 4.90 -1.49 3.11
C VAL A 240 4.60 -0.38 4.11
N GLU A 241 4.79 -0.64 5.41
CA GLU A 241 4.61 0.37 6.45
C GLU A 241 5.57 1.55 6.28
N LYS A 242 6.87 1.29 6.10
CA LYS A 242 7.88 2.34 5.96
C LYS A 242 7.76 3.15 4.67
N ILE A 243 7.34 2.52 3.56
CA ILE A 243 7.35 3.15 2.24
C ILE A 243 5.98 3.69 1.83
N LEU A 244 4.91 2.97 2.14
CA LEU A 244 3.53 3.34 1.76
C LEU A 244 2.71 3.89 2.91
N ASN A 245 3.28 3.96 4.13
CA ASN A 245 2.60 4.43 5.34
C ASN A 245 1.30 3.67 5.65
N VAL A 246 1.26 2.37 5.31
CA VAL A 246 0.14 1.48 5.62
C VAL A 246 0.46 0.72 6.91
N THR A 247 -0.30 0.99 7.97
CA THR A 247 -0.09 0.41 9.30
C THR A 247 -0.24 -1.11 9.31
N GLN A 248 0.53 -1.80 10.17
CA GLN A 248 0.44 -3.26 10.33
C GLN A 248 -0.97 -3.75 10.71
N ILE A 249 -1.79 -2.92 11.36
CA ILE A 249 -3.20 -3.19 11.69
C ILE A 249 -4.01 -3.56 10.44
N PHE A 250 -3.65 -3.03 9.26
CA PHE A 250 -4.27 -3.41 8.00
C PHE A 250 -4.13 -4.93 7.74
N PHE A 251 -2.99 -5.53 8.09
CA PHE A 251 -2.72 -6.95 7.91
C PHE A 251 -3.27 -7.80 9.05
N HIS A 252 -3.27 -7.26 10.27
CA HIS A 252 -3.67 -7.96 11.50
C HIS A 252 -4.64 -7.10 12.32
N PRO A 253 -5.97 -7.19 12.11
CA PRO A 253 -6.92 -6.62 13.06
C PRO A 253 -6.78 -7.34 14.42
N GLU A 254 -6.74 -6.58 15.51
CA GLU A 254 -6.19 -7.00 16.83
C GLU A 254 -6.86 -8.24 17.48
N GLU A 255 -7.98 -8.75 16.95
CA GLU A 255 -8.73 -9.89 17.51
C GLU A 255 -8.15 -11.28 17.17
N GLU A 256 -7.18 -11.40 16.25
CA GLU A 256 -6.81 -12.70 15.67
C GLU A 256 -5.36 -13.16 15.99
N SER A 257 -4.65 -12.41 16.85
CA SER A 257 -3.22 -12.56 17.15
C SER A 257 -2.83 -13.80 17.97
N THR A 258 -3.79 -14.62 18.40
CA THR A 258 -3.56 -15.73 19.36
C THR A 258 -3.65 -17.13 18.78
N LEU A 259 -4.00 -17.31 17.50
CA LEU A 259 -4.07 -18.64 16.90
C LEU A 259 -2.69 -19.04 16.34
N PRO A 260 -2.07 -20.14 16.81
CA PRO A 260 -0.94 -20.73 16.11
C PRO A 260 -1.43 -21.15 14.71
N ASN A 261 -1.04 -20.35 13.72
CA ASN A 261 -1.51 -20.51 12.36
C ASN A 261 -0.60 -21.52 11.67
N ASP A 262 -0.85 -22.81 11.92
CA ASP A 262 -0.20 -23.89 11.17
C ASP A 262 -0.49 -23.68 9.68
N PRO A 263 0.53 -23.32 8.87
CA PRO A 263 0.31 -22.99 7.47
C PRO A 263 -0.18 -24.21 6.69
N TYR A 264 0.00 -25.43 7.21
CA TYR A 264 -0.41 -26.68 6.57
C TYR A 264 -1.83 -27.11 6.94
N LYS A 265 -2.48 -26.45 7.91
CA LYS A 265 -3.85 -26.76 8.32
C LYS A 265 -4.83 -26.50 7.18
N ARG A 266 -5.82 -27.37 7.02
CA ARG A 266 -6.90 -27.26 6.02
C ARG A 266 -8.29 -27.46 6.63
N PRO A 267 -9.33 -26.82 6.06
CA PRO A 267 -9.28 -25.86 4.95
C PRO A 267 -8.60 -24.54 5.34
N LEU A 268 -8.06 -23.79 4.36
CA LEU A 268 -7.52 -22.45 4.62
C LEU A 268 -8.65 -21.55 5.14
N THR A 269 -8.48 -20.98 6.34
CA THR A 269 -9.48 -20.08 6.91
C THR A 269 -9.61 -18.81 6.05
N LEU A 270 -10.76 -18.14 6.12
CA LEU A 270 -10.94 -16.86 5.44
C LEU A 270 -9.91 -15.83 5.90
N VAL A 271 -9.58 -15.82 7.19
CA VAL A 271 -8.56 -14.97 7.81
C VAL A 271 -7.20 -15.13 7.13
N VAL A 272 -6.71 -16.37 6.99
CA VAL A 272 -5.42 -16.63 6.33
C VAL A 272 -5.47 -16.19 4.86
N ARG A 273 -6.58 -16.46 4.16
CA ARG A 273 -6.75 -16.07 2.76
C ARG A 273 -6.70 -14.55 2.59
N LEU A 274 -7.40 -13.80 3.45
CA LEU A 274 -7.40 -12.34 3.45
C LEU A 274 -6.00 -11.79 3.76
N LEU A 275 -5.29 -12.35 4.74
CA LEU A 275 -3.92 -11.93 5.06
C LEU A 275 -2.98 -12.11 3.85
N LEU A 276 -3.02 -13.27 3.21
CA LEU A 276 -2.16 -13.54 2.04
C LEU A 276 -2.54 -12.68 0.85
N ALA A 277 -3.84 -12.42 0.64
CA ALA A 277 -4.33 -11.52 -0.39
C ALA A 277 -3.84 -10.07 -0.15
N LYS A 278 -3.97 -9.56 1.07
CA LYS A 278 -3.45 -8.25 1.48
C LYS A 278 -1.95 -8.13 1.23
N LYS A 279 -1.16 -9.15 1.60
CA LYS A 279 0.28 -9.20 1.31
C LYS A 279 0.55 -9.09 -0.20
N ALA A 280 -0.14 -9.90 -1.03
CA ALA A 280 0.08 -9.91 -2.47
C ALA A 280 -0.32 -8.59 -3.16
N ILE A 281 -1.45 -8.00 -2.77
CA ILE A 281 -1.92 -6.69 -3.27
C ILE A 281 -0.92 -5.59 -2.90
N MET A 282 -0.52 -5.54 -1.63
CA MET A 282 0.43 -4.52 -1.16
C MET A 282 1.82 -4.69 -1.77
N GLN A 283 2.22 -5.91 -2.13
CA GLN A 283 3.46 -6.15 -2.87
C GLN A 283 3.43 -5.55 -4.28
N LEU A 284 2.29 -5.62 -4.98
CA LEU A 284 2.12 -4.93 -6.27
C LEU A 284 2.19 -3.41 -6.10
N LYS A 285 1.49 -2.86 -5.10
CA LYS A 285 1.49 -1.42 -4.81
C LYS A 285 2.88 -0.92 -4.43
N LEU A 286 3.62 -1.69 -3.63
CA LEU A 286 4.99 -1.38 -3.28
C LEU A 286 5.89 -1.37 -4.53
N HIS A 287 5.75 -2.36 -5.41
CA HIS A 287 6.47 -2.37 -6.70
C HIS A 287 6.16 -1.13 -7.55
N GLU A 288 4.88 -0.82 -7.74
CA GLU A 288 4.44 0.31 -8.56
C GLU A 288 5.02 1.61 -8.03
N HIS A 289 4.91 1.83 -6.72
CA HIS A 289 5.45 3.00 -6.05
C HIS A 289 6.97 3.08 -6.18
N LEU A 290 7.72 2.02 -5.85
CA LEU A 290 9.18 2.03 -5.92
C LEU A 290 9.67 2.28 -7.35
N LEU A 291 9.06 1.62 -8.34
CA LEU A 291 9.45 1.76 -9.74
C LEU A 291 9.15 3.18 -10.25
N HIS A 292 7.91 3.65 -10.11
CA HIS A 292 7.48 4.88 -10.74
C HIS A 292 7.87 6.13 -9.96
N LYS A 293 7.72 6.11 -8.63
CA LYS A 293 7.99 7.30 -7.80
C LYS A 293 9.47 7.52 -7.54
N HIS A 294 10.26 6.45 -7.48
CA HIS A 294 11.67 6.54 -7.12
C HIS A 294 12.60 6.17 -8.29
N MET A 295 12.52 4.95 -8.81
CA MET A 295 13.49 4.48 -9.83
C MET A 295 13.37 5.24 -11.15
N LEU A 296 12.16 5.65 -11.54
CA LEU A 296 11.89 6.39 -12.77
C LEU A 296 11.69 7.90 -12.55
N ASN A 297 11.95 8.43 -11.34
CA ASN A 297 11.68 9.84 -11.02
C ASN A 297 12.41 10.81 -11.96
N ASN A 298 13.71 10.60 -12.18
CA ASN A 298 14.50 11.44 -13.08
C ASN A 298 13.98 11.36 -14.53
N PHE A 299 13.62 10.15 -14.98
CA PHE A 299 13.03 9.97 -16.30
C PHE A 299 11.72 10.77 -16.44
N TYR A 300 10.84 10.75 -15.44
CA TYR A 300 9.60 11.52 -15.47
C TYR A 300 9.85 13.04 -15.41
N ASN A 301 10.80 13.50 -14.60
CA ASN A 301 11.17 14.91 -14.57
C ASN A 301 11.66 15.39 -15.95
N GLN A 302 12.46 14.57 -16.65
CA GLN A 302 12.89 14.90 -18.01
C GLN A 302 11.72 14.90 -19.00
N CYS A 303 10.76 13.98 -18.87
CA CYS A 303 9.55 13.98 -19.69
C CYS A 303 8.71 15.25 -19.47
N GLU A 304 8.56 15.68 -18.22
CA GLU A 304 7.82 16.89 -17.87
C GLU A 304 8.48 18.14 -18.46
N ILE A 305 9.79 18.31 -18.24
CA ILE A 305 10.54 19.44 -18.79
C ILE A 305 10.46 19.43 -20.33
N PHE A 306 10.65 18.26 -20.95
CA PHE A 306 10.55 18.12 -22.40
C PHE A 306 9.15 18.49 -22.92
N SER A 307 8.09 18.07 -22.21
CA SER A 307 6.70 18.39 -22.59
C SER A 307 6.39 19.89 -22.55
N LYS A 308 7.11 20.65 -21.70
CA LYS A 308 6.93 22.09 -21.52
C LYS A 308 7.76 22.95 -22.48
N THR A 309 8.59 22.35 -23.35
CA THR A 309 9.52 23.02 -24.27
C THR A 309 8.93 24.23 -25.00
N PHE A 310 7.64 24.21 -25.32
CA PHE A 310 6.96 25.27 -26.05
C PHE A 310 5.78 25.91 -25.29
N CYS A 311 5.46 25.42 -24.08
CA CYS A 311 4.25 25.83 -23.36
C CYS A 311 4.37 27.22 -22.72
N GLU A 312 5.59 27.70 -22.50
CA GLU A 312 5.86 28.97 -21.82
C GLU A 312 6.09 30.16 -22.79
N SER A 313 6.06 29.91 -24.10
CA SER A 313 6.30 30.92 -25.14
C SER A 313 4.98 31.37 -25.78
N GLU A 314 4.62 32.65 -25.60
CA GLU A 314 3.50 33.29 -26.31
C GLU A 314 3.89 33.76 -27.73
N ASP A 315 5.11 33.48 -28.18
CA ASP A 315 5.58 33.90 -29.50
C ASP A 315 4.78 33.20 -30.62
N ALA A 316 4.20 33.99 -31.53
CA ALA A 316 3.50 33.51 -32.71
C ALA A 316 4.39 32.63 -33.63
N THR A 317 5.71 32.69 -33.50
CA THR A 317 6.66 31.84 -34.24
C THR A 317 6.89 30.47 -33.59
N THR A 318 6.42 30.23 -32.36
CA THR A 318 6.58 28.97 -31.61
C THR A 318 6.18 27.72 -32.43
N PRO A 319 5.06 27.70 -33.19
CA PRO A 319 4.71 26.55 -34.03
C PRO A 319 5.74 26.22 -35.12
N LEU A 320 6.50 27.19 -35.63
CA LEU A 320 7.58 26.95 -36.59
C LEU A 320 8.71 26.12 -35.97
N GLY A 321 8.89 26.23 -34.65
CA GLY A 321 9.81 25.42 -33.86
C GLY A 321 9.36 23.97 -33.67
N MET A 322 8.10 23.62 -33.95
CA MET A 322 7.53 22.26 -33.75
C MET A 322 7.61 21.35 -34.98
N GLN A 323 8.41 21.71 -35.98
CA GLN A 323 8.55 20.88 -37.19
C GLN A 323 9.15 19.51 -36.88
N ARG A 324 8.85 18.50 -37.72
CA ARG A 324 9.32 17.10 -37.53
C ARG A 324 10.83 16.92 -37.33
N LYS A 325 11.65 17.84 -37.84
CA LYS A 325 13.12 17.81 -37.72
C LYS A 325 13.66 18.70 -36.59
N SER A 326 12.77 19.36 -35.85
CA SER A 326 13.17 20.21 -34.74
C SER A 326 13.87 19.41 -33.66
N ARG A 327 14.88 20.02 -33.05
CA ARG A 327 15.62 19.48 -31.92
C ARG A 327 15.33 20.26 -30.64
N ALA A 328 14.35 21.16 -30.67
CA ALA A 328 13.93 21.89 -29.50
C ALA A 328 13.56 20.91 -28.37
N GLY A 329 14.03 21.22 -27.18
CA GLY A 329 13.81 20.41 -25.98
C GLY A 329 14.85 19.31 -25.77
N PHE A 330 15.65 18.95 -26.79
CA PHE A 330 16.63 17.87 -26.68
C PHE A 330 17.73 18.19 -25.66
N GLN A 331 18.01 19.48 -25.44
CA GLN A 331 18.94 19.95 -24.41
C GLN A 331 18.51 19.57 -22.97
N HIS A 332 17.23 19.27 -22.76
CA HIS A 332 16.70 18.85 -21.46
C HIS A 332 16.82 17.32 -21.24
N ILE A 333 17.11 16.56 -22.31
CA ILE A 333 17.31 15.11 -22.23
C ILE A 333 18.75 14.84 -21.83
N LYS A 334 18.94 14.44 -20.57
CA LYS A 334 20.25 14.09 -20.02
C LYS A 334 20.36 12.58 -19.92
N ARG A 335 21.42 12.02 -20.53
CA ARG A 335 21.87 10.68 -20.17
C ARG A 335 22.43 10.74 -18.75
N SER A 336 22.09 9.76 -17.91
CA SER A 336 22.64 9.68 -16.56
C SER A 336 24.17 9.65 -16.64
N GLU A 337 24.87 10.64 -16.07
CA GLU A 337 26.34 10.61 -15.95
C GLU A 337 26.81 9.51 -14.99
N LYS A 338 25.91 9.08 -14.10
CA LYS A 338 26.06 7.86 -13.31
C LYS A 338 25.46 6.71 -14.11
N ASP A 339 26.20 6.21 -15.09
CA ASP A 339 26.05 4.81 -15.47
C ASP A 339 26.26 3.97 -14.21
N PHE A 340 25.68 2.78 -14.19
CA PHE A 340 25.64 1.82 -13.09
C PHE A 340 27.04 1.38 -12.59
N ASP A 341 27.83 2.27 -11.99
CA ASP A 341 29.03 1.94 -11.25
C ASP A 341 28.62 1.33 -9.91
N PHE A 342 28.20 0.07 -9.95
CA PHE A 342 28.32 -0.81 -8.78
C PHE A 342 29.81 -0.98 -8.51
N LYS A 343 30.39 -0.12 -7.67
CA LYS A 343 31.72 -0.33 -7.11
C LYS A 343 31.66 -1.55 -6.20
N PHE A 344 31.99 -2.72 -6.75
CA PHE A 344 32.14 -3.97 -6.00
C PHE A 344 33.39 -4.00 -5.10
N ASN A 345 34.24 -2.96 -5.12
CA ASN A 345 35.55 -2.98 -4.48
C ASN A 345 35.59 -2.49 -3.01
N GLU A 346 34.44 -2.34 -2.34
CA GLU A 346 34.40 -1.98 -0.90
C GLU A 346 33.81 -3.09 -0.01
N LEU A 347 33.84 -4.35 -0.47
CA LEU A 347 33.45 -5.53 0.34
C LEU A 347 34.57 -6.58 0.46
N ALA A 348 35.83 -6.13 0.37
CA ALA A 348 36.97 -6.95 0.75
C ALA A 348 37.91 -6.13 1.64
N GLU A 349 37.50 -5.92 2.89
CA GLU A 349 38.41 -5.90 4.05
C GLU A 349 37.77 -6.67 5.21
#